data_AF-A0A2D8T8T2-F1
#
_entry.id   AF-A0A2D8T8T2-F1
#
_cell.length_a   1.000
_cell.length_b   1.000
_cell.length_c   1.000
_cell.angle_alpha   90.00
_cell.angle_beta   90.00
_cell.angle_gamma   90.00
#
_symmetry.space_group_name_H-M   'P 1'
#
loop_
_entity.id
_entity.type
_entity.pdbx_description
1 polymer ?
#
loop_
_entity_poly.entity_id
_entity_poly.type
_entity_poly.pdbx_seq_one_letter_code
_entity_poly.pdbx_strand_id
1 'polypeptide(L)'
;MSKATLGYPTRTEAVIALAAQGLDNREIGARIGISPSTVAALAASAARAKGRFGSACTTPKRGKYGMPTAQLETMVMDLHEEGLNRDQIAERLNIRRETADKIIGYMQIGRSDHANGPAAIAHGSAMLLAAIRRFHPERCDA
;
A
#
# COMPACT_ATOMS: atom_id res chain seq x y z
N MET A 1 -25.16 8.30 32.63
CA MET A 1 -24.10 8.15 33.65
C MET A 1 -22.78 7.86 32.94
N SER A 2 -21.98 8.88 32.68
CA SER A 2 -20.60 8.74 32.18
C SER A 2 -19.74 8.09 33.27
N LYS A 3 -19.08 6.99 32.93
CA LYS A 3 -18.27 6.20 33.88
C LYS A 3 -16.93 6.90 34.13
N ALA A 4 -16.40 6.77 35.35
CA ALA A 4 -15.19 7.46 35.78
C ALA A 4 -13.98 7.04 34.93
N THR A 5 -13.31 8.00 34.28
CA THR A 5 -12.08 7.76 33.52
C THR A 5 -10.81 8.09 34.32
N LEU A 6 -10.94 8.41 35.61
CA LEU A 6 -9.81 8.62 36.54
C LEU A 6 -8.75 9.61 36.01
N GLY A 7 -9.17 10.63 35.25
CA GLY A 7 -8.27 11.64 34.66
C GLY A 7 -7.65 11.25 33.32
N TYR A 8 -7.89 10.04 32.82
CA TYR A 8 -7.47 9.62 31.48
C TYR A 8 -8.47 10.09 30.42
N PRO A 9 -7.99 10.39 29.19
CA PRO A 9 -8.84 10.93 28.12
C PRO A 9 -9.84 9.88 27.62
N THR A 10 -9.49 8.59 27.69
CA THR A 10 -10.40 7.49 27.34
C THR A 10 -10.41 6.40 28.40
N ARG A 11 -11.54 5.69 28.47
CA ARG A 11 -11.68 4.52 29.36
C ARG A 11 -10.70 3.40 29.03
N THR A 12 -10.38 3.23 27.74
CA THR A 12 -9.42 2.24 27.28
C THR A 12 -8.02 2.57 27.79
N GLU A 13 -7.63 3.85 27.77
CA GLU A 13 -6.35 4.29 28.34
C GLU A 13 -6.28 4.13 29.86
N ALA A 14 -7.36 4.42 30.58
CA ALA A 14 -7.44 4.16 32.02
C ALA A 14 -7.20 2.66 32.33
N VAL A 15 -7.82 1.76 31.56
CA VAL A 15 -7.62 0.31 31.71
C VAL A 15 -6.18 -0.09 31.40
N ILE A 16 -5.59 0.43 30.32
CA ILE A 16 -4.20 0.12 29.95
C ILE A 16 -3.22 0.60 31.02
N ALA A 17 -3.40 1.82 31.54
CA ALA A 17 -2.52 2.40 32.54
C ALA A 17 -2.57 1.64 33.87
N LEU A 18 -3.75 1.22 34.31
CA LEU A 18 -3.90 0.40 35.51
C LEU A 18 -3.40 -1.04 35.31
N ALA A 19 -3.61 -1.62 34.13
CA ALA A 19 -3.04 -2.93 33.80
C ALA A 19 -1.50 -2.89 33.76
N ALA A 20 -0.91 -1.79 33.29
CA ALA A 20 0.54 -1.57 33.31
C ALA A 20 1.12 -1.43 34.72
N GLN A 21 0.30 -1.02 35.70
CA GLN A 21 0.65 -1.00 37.13
C GLN A 21 0.54 -2.39 37.79
N GLY A 22 0.12 -3.42 37.05
CA GLY A 22 0.04 -4.81 37.55
C GLY A 22 -1.23 -5.13 38.33
N LEU A 23 -2.27 -4.29 38.27
CA LEU A 23 -3.56 -4.59 38.90
C LEU A 23 -4.32 -5.69 38.14
N ASP A 24 -5.09 -6.49 38.88
CA ASP A 24 -5.95 -7.49 38.26
C ASP A 24 -7.22 -6.86 37.67
N ASN A 25 -7.82 -7.52 36.66
CA ASN A 25 -9.01 -7.03 35.96
C ASN A 25 -10.19 -6.75 36.89
N ARG A 26 -10.31 -7.50 38.00
CA ARG A 26 -11.35 -7.29 39.00
C ARG A 26 -11.16 -5.99 39.78
N GLU A 27 -9.92 -5.67 40.12
CA GLU A 27 -9.54 -4.44 40.85
C GLU A 27 -9.67 -3.21 39.95
N ILE A 28 -9.25 -3.33 38.70
CA ILE A 28 -9.42 -2.30 37.67
C ILE A 28 -10.91 -1.99 37.48
N GLY A 29 -11.74 -3.04 37.40
CA GLY A 29 -13.19 -2.91 37.29
C GLY A 29 -13.81 -2.18 38.47
N ALA A 30 -13.38 -2.48 39.69
CA ALA A 30 -13.84 -1.80 40.91
C ALA A 30 -13.44 -0.31 40.94
N ARG A 31 -12.22 0.03 40.48
CA ARG A 31 -11.74 1.43 40.45
C ARG A 31 -12.44 2.30 39.40
N ILE A 32 -12.72 1.74 38.22
CA ILE A 32 -13.34 2.47 37.09
C ILE A 32 -14.88 2.41 37.17
N GLY A 33 -15.44 1.43 37.89
CA GLY A 33 -16.88 1.16 37.91
C GLY A 33 -17.36 0.42 36.66
N ILE A 34 -16.60 -0.56 36.18
CA ILE A 34 -16.96 -1.42 35.03
C ILE A 34 -16.80 -2.90 35.36
N SER A 35 -17.53 -3.76 34.65
CA SER A 35 -17.41 -5.21 34.84
C SER A 35 -16.00 -5.69 34.44
N PRO A 36 -15.45 -6.71 35.13
CA PRO A 36 -14.16 -7.29 34.76
C PRO A 36 -14.14 -7.85 33.33
N SER A 37 -15.29 -8.33 32.83
CA SER A 37 -15.44 -8.73 31.42
C SER A 37 -15.26 -7.56 30.44
N THR A 38 -15.72 -6.35 30.80
CA THR A 38 -15.52 -5.14 30.01
C THR A 38 -14.05 -4.73 30.02
N VAL A 39 -13.37 -4.85 31.18
CA VAL A 39 -11.93 -4.58 31.30
C VAL A 39 -11.13 -5.48 30.36
N ALA A 40 -11.38 -6.80 30.40
CA ALA A 40 -10.72 -7.77 29.53
C ALA A 40 -10.95 -7.47 28.04
N ALA A 41 -12.18 -7.12 27.66
CA ALA A 41 -12.50 -6.77 26.27
C ALA A 41 -11.77 -5.51 25.80
N LEU A 42 -11.66 -4.49 26.65
CA LEU A 42 -10.94 -3.24 26.35
C LEU A 42 -9.43 -3.47 26.23
N ALA A 43 -8.84 -4.25 27.14
CA ALA A 43 -7.43 -4.61 27.08
C ALA A 43 -7.10 -5.39 25.79
N ALA A 44 -7.92 -6.38 25.43
CA ALA A 44 -7.75 -7.15 24.20
C ALA A 44 -7.97 -6.31 22.93
N SER A 45 -8.90 -5.35 22.96
CA SER A 45 -9.11 -4.41 21.85
C SER A 45 -7.92 -3.47 21.67
N ALA A 46 -7.35 -2.97 22.77
CA ALA A 46 -6.18 -2.11 22.74
C ALA A 46 -4.93 -2.82 22.19
N ALA A 47 -4.68 -4.06 22.63
CA ALA A 47 -3.57 -4.87 22.13
C ALA A 47 -3.67 -5.10 20.62
N ARG A 48 -4.88 -5.41 20.12
CA ARG A 48 -5.14 -5.57 18.68
C ARG A 48 -4.95 -4.27 17.89
N ALA A 49 -5.44 -3.15 18.43
CA ALA A 49 -5.24 -1.84 17.79
C ALA A 49 -3.75 -1.50 17.68
N LYS A 50 -2.96 -1.73 18.74
CA LYS A 50 -1.51 -1.51 18.74
C LYS A 50 -0.79 -2.37 17.68
N GLY A 51 -1.25 -3.60 17.45
CA GLY A 51 -0.72 -4.47 16.39
C GLY A 51 -1.02 -3.99 14.96
N ARG A 52 -2.12 -3.26 14.73
CA ARG A 52 -2.47 -2.73 13.39
C ARG A 52 -1.67 -1.50 12.99
N PHE A 53 -1.21 -0.70 13.96
CA PHE A 53 -0.48 0.54 13.71
C PHE A 53 1.03 0.43 14.00
N GLY A 54 1.48 -0.61 14.71
CA GLY A 54 2.87 -0.77 15.16
C GLY A 54 3.80 -1.55 14.23
N SER A 55 3.32 -2.08 13.11
CA SER A 55 4.17 -2.82 12.17
C SER A 55 4.69 -1.87 11.08
N ALA A 56 5.73 -1.10 11.43
CA ALA A 56 6.52 -0.33 10.47
C ALA A 56 7.35 -1.23 9.53
N CYS A 57 7.49 -2.52 9.86
CA CYS A 57 7.86 -3.52 8.87
C CYS A 57 6.61 -3.96 8.11
N THR A 58 6.28 -3.25 7.03
CA THR A 58 5.35 -3.78 6.03
C THR A 58 5.96 -5.06 5.50
N THR A 59 5.69 -6.19 6.15
CA THR A 59 6.02 -7.50 5.60
C THR A 59 5.26 -7.53 4.28
N PRO A 60 5.95 -7.61 3.13
CA PRO A 60 5.28 -7.50 1.84
C PRO A 60 4.21 -8.56 1.84
N LYS A 61 2.95 -8.15 1.56
CA LYS A 61 1.84 -9.10 1.45
C LYS A 61 2.29 -10.16 0.45
N ARG A 62 2.56 -11.37 0.94
CA ARG A 62 2.90 -12.50 0.07
C ARG A 62 1.71 -12.65 -0.87
N GLY A 63 1.95 -12.43 -2.15
CA GLY A 63 0.92 -12.53 -3.17
C GLY A 63 0.39 -13.95 -3.27
N LYS A 64 -0.57 -14.17 -4.16
CA LYS A 64 -1.21 -15.46 -4.41
C LYS A 64 -0.22 -16.62 -4.64
N TYR A 65 0.99 -16.31 -5.12
CA TYR A 65 2.04 -17.27 -5.44
C TYR A 65 3.17 -17.33 -4.40
N GLY A 66 2.92 -16.86 -3.17
CA GLY A 66 3.90 -16.91 -2.07
C GLY A 66 5.05 -15.90 -2.17
N MET A 67 5.19 -15.20 -3.29
CA MET A 67 6.15 -14.12 -3.53
C MET A 67 5.47 -12.74 -3.59
N PRO A 68 6.20 -11.65 -3.32
CA PRO A 68 5.71 -10.28 -3.55
C PRO A 68 5.33 -10.07 -5.02
N THR A 69 4.27 -9.29 -5.28
CA THR A 69 3.80 -9.02 -6.65
C THR A 69 4.87 -8.36 -7.52
N ALA A 70 5.64 -7.41 -6.97
CA ALA A 70 6.73 -6.76 -7.69
C ALA A 70 7.82 -7.75 -8.11
N GLN A 71 8.17 -8.70 -7.24
CA GLN A 71 9.17 -9.73 -7.56
C GLN A 71 8.66 -10.65 -8.68
N LEU A 72 7.37 -11.01 -8.65
CA LEU A 72 6.77 -11.80 -9.72
C LEU A 72 6.81 -11.07 -11.07
N GLU A 73 6.46 -9.79 -11.07
CA GLU A 73 6.49 -8.94 -12.27
C GLU A 73 7.90 -8.86 -12.86
N THR A 74 8.92 -8.60 -12.02
CA THR A 74 10.33 -8.57 -12.46
C THR A 74 10.77 -9.90 -13.07
N MET A 75 10.47 -11.04 -12.42
CA MET A 75 10.86 -12.34 -12.97
C MET A 75 10.16 -12.65 -14.30
N VAL A 76 8.90 -12.23 -14.46
CA VAL A 76 8.19 -12.37 -15.74
C VAL A 76 8.80 -11.46 -16.81
N MET A 77 9.24 -10.25 -16.45
CA MET A 77 9.96 -9.33 -17.35
C MET A 77 11.28 -9.94 -17.84
N ASP A 78 12.12 -10.40 -16.90
CA ASP A 78 13.44 -10.97 -17.21
C ASP A 78 13.31 -12.18 -18.14
N LEU A 79 12.41 -13.12 -17.82
CA LEU A 79 12.19 -14.31 -18.64
C LEU A 79 11.57 -13.97 -20.02
N HIS A 80 10.77 -12.93 -20.10
CA HIS A 80 10.22 -12.46 -21.38
C HIS A 80 11.29 -11.76 -22.23
N GLU A 81 12.23 -11.03 -21.62
CA GLU A 81 13.38 -10.43 -22.30
C GLU A 81 14.37 -11.49 -22.82
N GLU A 82 14.53 -12.60 -22.08
CA GLU A 82 15.24 -13.80 -22.53
C GLU A 82 14.56 -14.52 -23.71
N GLY A 83 13.35 -14.10 -24.10
CA GLY A 83 12.61 -14.63 -25.25
C GLY A 83 11.81 -15.89 -24.95
N LEU A 84 11.62 -16.25 -23.67
CA LEU A 84 10.77 -17.38 -23.32
C LEU A 84 9.31 -17.11 -23.66
N ASN A 85 8.63 -18.14 -24.14
CA ASN A 85 7.23 -18.05 -24.50
C ASN A 85 6.34 -18.02 -23.23
N ARG A 86 5.14 -17.45 -23.33
CA ARG A 86 4.21 -17.23 -22.20
C ARG A 86 3.92 -18.51 -21.41
N ASP A 87 3.82 -19.64 -22.11
CA ASP A 87 3.60 -20.95 -21.52
C ASP A 87 4.83 -21.43 -20.74
N GLN A 88 6.03 -21.21 -21.26
CA GLN A 88 7.29 -21.56 -20.60
C GLN A 88 7.53 -20.71 -19.35
N ILE A 89 7.16 -19.43 -19.37
CA ILE A 89 7.21 -18.54 -18.20
C ILE A 89 6.23 -19.03 -17.12
N ALA A 90 5.01 -19.42 -17.54
CA ALA A 90 3.99 -19.93 -16.63
C ALA A 90 4.43 -21.22 -15.92
N GLU A 91 5.02 -22.15 -16.66
CA GLU A 91 5.58 -23.39 -16.10
C GLU A 91 6.76 -23.10 -15.16
N ARG A 92 7.69 -22.23 -15.58
CA ARG A 92 8.92 -21.97 -14.82
C ARG A 92 8.69 -21.23 -13.51
N LEU A 93 7.70 -20.35 -13.46
CA LEU A 93 7.31 -19.63 -12.24
C LEU A 93 6.16 -20.30 -11.48
N ASN A 94 5.64 -21.42 -11.99
CA ASN A 94 4.46 -22.11 -11.45
C ASN A 94 3.27 -21.15 -11.23
N ILE A 95 3.02 -20.30 -12.22
CA ILE A 95 1.93 -19.33 -12.23
C ILE A 95 0.90 -19.67 -13.31
N ARG A 96 -0.31 -19.12 -13.19
CA ARG A 96 -1.30 -19.26 -14.26
C ARG A 96 -0.82 -18.53 -15.51
N ARG A 97 -1.04 -19.15 -16.68
CA ARG A 97 -0.81 -18.54 -18.00
C ARG A 97 -1.46 -17.17 -18.14
N GLU A 98 -2.67 -17.00 -17.62
CA GLU A 98 -3.40 -15.72 -17.59
C GLU A 98 -2.65 -14.61 -16.84
N THR A 99 -1.87 -14.96 -15.81
CA THR A 99 -1.08 -13.99 -15.04
C THR A 99 0.13 -13.54 -15.85
N ALA A 100 0.84 -14.47 -16.48
CA ALA A 100 1.95 -14.14 -17.37
C ALA A 100 1.47 -13.28 -18.56
N ASP A 101 0.34 -13.64 -19.18
CA ASP A 101 -0.23 -12.93 -20.31
C ASP A 101 -0.64 -11.49 -19.96
N LYS A 102 -1.23 -11.27 -18.78
CA LYS A 102 -1.55 -9.91 -18.29
C LYS A 102 -0.31 -9.05 -18.10
N ILE A 103 0.71 -9.58 -17.42
CA ILE A 103 1.95 -8.83 -17.15
C ILE A 103 2.64 -8.47 -18.47
N ILE A 104 2.71 -9.41 -19.43
CA ILE A 104 3.27 -9.16 -20.76
C ILE A 104 2.42 -8.18 -21.56
N GLY A 105 1.09 -8.28 -21.49
CA GLY A 105 0.18 -7.33 -22.13
C GLY A 105 0.39 -5.90 -21.62
N TYR A 106 0.53 -5.71 -20.31
CA TYR A 106 0.83 -4.40 -19.72
C TYR A 106 2.21 -3.88 -20.15
N MET A 107 3.21 -4.75 -20.29
CA MET A 107 4.53 -4.37 -20.82
C MET A 107 4.48 -3.89 -22.27
N GLN A 108 3.71 -4.56 -23.13
CA GLN A 108 3.59 -4.18 -24.53
C GLN A 108 2.90 -2.82 -24.68
N ILE A 109 1.84 -2.58 -23.90
CA ILE A 109 1.14 -1.28 -23.87
C ILE A 109 2.06 -0.17 -23.36
N GLY A 110 2.78 -0.41 -22.25
CA GLY A 110 3.75 0.55 -21.73
C GLY A 110 4.90 0.84 -22.70
N ARG A 111 5.39 -0.17 -23.44
CA ARG A 111 6.44 0.01 -24.47
C ARG A 111 5.93 0.85 -25.65
N SER A 112 4.69 0.66 -26.08
CA SER A 112 4.07 1.54 -27.09
C SER A 112 3.89 2.97 -26.59
N ASP A 113 3.51 3.17 -25.33
CA ASP A 113 3.35 4.51 -24.75
C ASP A 113 4.69 5.24 -24.62
N HIS A 114 5.75 4.54 -24.20
CA HIS A 114 7.11 5.10 -24.16
C HIS A 114 7.69 5.37 -25.54
N ALA A 115 7.36 4.56 -26.56
CA ALA A 115 7.79 4.80 -27.93
C ALA A 115 7.07 6.02 -28.55
N ASN A 116 5.79 6.23 -28.22
CA ASN A 116 4.99 7.34 -28.73
C ASN A 116 5.16 8.64 -27.93
N GLY A 117 5.60 8.57 -26.68
CA GLY A 117 5.81 9.71 -25.79
C GLY A 117 6.74 10.81 -26.36
N PRO A 118 7.95 10.48 -26.87
CA PRO A 118 8.85 11.46 -27.47
C PRO A 118 8.23 12.16 -28.69
N ALA A 119 7.50 11.43 -29.53
CA ALA A 119 6.82 11.97 -30.70
C ALA A 119 5.67 12.90 -30.31
N ALA A 120 4.90 12.54 -29.27
CA ALA A 120 3.82 13.37 -28.74
C ALA A 120 4.35 14.66 -28.09
N ILE A 121 5.46 14.59 -27.35
CA ILE A 121 6.12 15.74 -26.74
C ILE A 121 6.70 16.67 -27.82
N ALA A 122 7.35 16.12 -28.84
CA ALA A 122 7.87 16.89 -29.97
C ALA A 122 6.76 17.60 -30.75
N HIS A 123 5.62 16.93 -30.95
CA HIS A 123 4.47 17.54 -31.61
C HIS A 123 3.82 18.64 -30.77
N GLY A 124 3.66 18.42 -29.47
CA GLY A 124 3.12 19.41 -28.54
C GLY A 124 4.00 20.66 -28.40
N SER A 125 5.31 20.48 -28.31
CA SER A 125 6.27 21.59 -28.24
C SER A 125 6.32 22.39 -29.55
N ALA A 126 6.24 21.71 -30.70
CA ALA A 126 6.14 22.36 -32.01
C ALA A 126 4.84 23.19 -32.14
N MET A 127 3.71 22.65 -31.69
CA MET A 127 2.42 23.35 -31.70
C MET A 127 2.43 24.58 -30.78
N LEU A 128 3.01 24.46 -29.59
CA LEU A 128 3.14 25.57 -28.65
C LEU A 128 4.04 26.69 -29.22
N LEU A 129 5.17 26.34 -29.82
CA LEU A 129 6.06 27.32 -30.47
C LEU A 129 5.38 28.02 -31.66
N ALA A 130 4.62 27.27 -32.47
CA ALA A 130 3.84 27.85 -33.56
C ALA A 130 2.75 28.81 -33.05
N ALA A 131 2.10 28.48 -31.93
CA ALA A 131 1.11 29.36 -31.30
C ALA A 131 1.75 30.61 -30.71
N ILE A 132 2.88 30.49 -30.02
CA ILE A 132 3.61 31.64 -29.46
C ILE A 132 4.07 32.59 -30.58
N ARG A 133 4.63 32.06 -31.67
CA ARG A 133 5.00 32.86 -32.85
C ARG A 133 3.81 33.60 -33.48
N ARG A 134 2.61 33.02 -33.40
CA ARG A 134 1.39 33.61 -33.96
C ARG A 134 0.83 34.74 -33.10
N PHE A 135 0.91 34.63 -31.77
CA PHE A 135 0.29 35.58 -30.85
C PHE A 135 1.26 36.56 -30.18
N HIS A 136 2.55 36.22 -30.12
CA HIS A 136 3.61 36.98 -29.44
C HIS A 136 4.93 36.92 -30.21
N PRO A 137 5.00 37.50 -31.43
CA PRO A 137 6.21 37.49 -32.24
C PRO A 137 7.41 38.17 -31.56
N GLU A 138 7.16 39.17 -30.71
CA GLU A 138 8.19 39.93 -29.96
C GLU A 138 8.97 39.08 -28.94
N ARG A 139 8.49 37.89 -28.61
CA ARG A 139 9.14 36.97 -27.66
C ARG A 139 9.99 35.89 -28.35
N CYS A 140 10.04 35.87 -29.67
CA CYS A 140 10.73 34.84 -30.46
C CYS A 140 12.03 35.32 -31.12
N ASP A 141 12.33 36.62 -31.10
CA ASP A 141 13.57 37.19 -31.63
C ASP A 141 14.59 37.41 -30.48
N ALA A 142 15.40 36.39 -30.20
CA ALA A 142 16.63 36.47 -29.40
C ALA A 142 17.69 35.56 -30.02
#